data_AF-A0A2W4ILN5-F1
#
_entry.id   AF-A0A2W4ILN5-F1
#
_cell.length_a   1.000
_cell.length_b   1.000
_cell.length_c   1.000
_cell.angle_alpha   90.00
_cell.angle_beta   90.00
_cell.angle_gamma   90.00
#
_symmetry.space_group_name_H-M   'P 1'
#
loop_
_entity.id
_entity.type
_entity.pdbx_description
1 polymer ?
#
loop_
_entity_poly.entity_id
_entity_poly.type
_entity_poly.pdbx_seq_one_letter_code
_entity_poly.pdbx_strand_id
1 'polypeptide(L)'
;MQTQEIEQIKNILINMENSQKKIPYLSDLEQHSVFGTIFSQLSNEEKAEVEEIISSYLMEKIESIKKTKGGQLFARFVDTQTTLFRAFRKANDTHYQENDFQTLGKAVETEMFKLEGILTEKMLKQEKGLDKVIDAFYNIVYLFFPRYNEID
;
A
#
# COMPACT_ATOMS: atom_id res chain seq x y z
N MET A 1 -22.86 -7.52 0.65
CA MET A 1 -22.82 -7.17 2.09
C MET A 1 -23.76 -6.03 2.47
N GLN A 2 -24.19 -6.00 3.73
CA GLN A 2 -24.92 -4.88 4.34
C GLN A 2 -23.96 -3.74 4.70
N THR A 3 -24.43 -2.49 4.74
CA THR A 3 -23.62 -1.31 5.08
C THR A 3 -22.89 -1.44 6.43
N GLN A 4 -23.53 -2.06 7.43
CA GLN A 4 -22.92 -2.27 8.74
C GLN A 4 -21.70 -3.20 8.69
N GLU A 5 -21.74 -4.24 7.85
CA GLU A 5 -20.63 -5.18 7.67
C GLU A 5 -19.45 -4.49 6.98
N ILE A 6 -19.72 -3.67 5.97
CA ILE A 6 -18.69 -2.87 5.28
C ILE A 6 -17.98 -1.93 6.27
N GLU A 7 -18.74 -1.22 7.10
CA GLU A 7 -18.15 -0.32 8.11
C GLU A 7 -17.34 -1.08 9.17
N GLN A 8 -17.77 -2.28 9.57
CA GLN A 8 -16.99 -3.14 10.46
C GLN A 8 -15.66 -3.56 9.82
N ILE A 9 -15.68 -3.97 8.56
CA ILE A 9 -14.46 -4.31 7.81
C ILE A 9 -13.53 -3.10 7.71
N LYS A 10 -14.05 -1.91 7.36
CA LYS A 10 -13.24 -0.67 7.32
C LYS A 10 -12.59 -0.36 8.66
N ASN A 11 -13.31 -0.51 9.77
CA ASN A 11 -12.75 -0.31 11.11
C ASN A 11 -11.65 -1.32 11.44
N ILE A 12 -11.81 -2.57 11.03
CA ILE A 12 -10.75 -3.60 11.14
C ILE A 12 -9.52 -3.15 10.35
N LEU A 13 -9.69 -2.74 9.09
CA LEU A 13 -8.58 -2.28 8.24
C LEU A 13 -7.82 -1.10 8.87
N ILE A 14 -8.54 -0.12 9.42
CA ILE A 14 -7.94 1.03 10.13
C ILE A 14 -7.12 0.59 11.35
N ASN A 15 -7.66 -0.32 12.16
CA ASN A 15 -6.96 -0.80 13.35
C ASN A 15 -5.70 -1.59 12.99
N MET A 16 -5.77 -2.42 11.95
CA MET A 16 -4.62 -3.17 11.45
C MET A 16 -3.56 -2.25 10.83
N GLU A 17 -3.95 -1.27 10.02
CA GLU A 17 -3.01 -0.27 9.50
C GLU A 17 -2.31 0.48 10.65
N ASN A 18 -3.06 0.91 11.66
CA ASN A 18 -2.50 1.66 12.78
C ASN A 18 -1.48 0.85 13.59
N SER A 19 -1.70 -0.46 13.72
CA SER A 19 -0.83 -1.36 14.48
C SER A 19 0.37 -1.88 13.67
N GLN A 20 0.16 -2.22 12.40
CA GLN A 20 1.18 -2.85 11.55
C GLN A 20 1.91 -1.86 10.63
N LYS A 21 1.42 -0.61 10.52
CA LYS A 21 1.95 0.43 9.63
C LYS A 21 1.99 0.04 8.15
N LYS A 22 1.08 -0.84 7.72
CA LYS A 22 0.86 -1.24 6.32
C LYS A 22 -0.63 -1.31 6.01
N ILE A 23 -1.01 -1.13 4.75
CA ILE A 23 -2.40 -1.35 4.32
C ILE A 23 -2.65 -2.86 4.25
N PRO A 24 -3.64 -3.41 4.99
CA PRO A 24 -3.85 -4.85 5.07
C PRO A 24 -4.23 -5.51 3.75
N TYR A 25 -3.98 -6.81 3.69
CA TYR A 25 -4.38 -7.72 2.63
C TYR A 25 -5.53 -8.61 3.10
N LEU A 26 -6.24 -9.28 2.19
CA LEU A 26 -7.22 -10.29 2.59
C LEU A 26 -6.55 -11.40 3.41
N SER A 27 -5.34 -11.82 3.02
CA SER A 27 -4.55 -12.80 3.76
C SER A 27 -4.24 -12.37 5.20
N ASP A 28 -3.98 -11.07 5.44
CA ASP A 28 -3.81 -10.54 6.79
C ASP A 28 -5.10 -10.67 7.62
N LEU A 29 -6.26 -10.48 6.99
CA LEU A 29 -7.57 -10.65 7.64
C LEU A 29 -7.81 -12.12 8.00
N GLU A 30 -7.54 -13.03 7.07
CA GLU A 30 -7.69 -14.49 7.24
C GLU A 30 -6.80 -15.05 8.36
N GLN A 31 -5.63 -14.44 8.59
CA GLN A 31 -4.67 -14.87 9.61
C GLN A 31 -4.82 -14.18 10.96
N HIS A 32 -5.72 -13.21 11.07
CA HIS A 32 -5.86 -12.46 12.30
C HIS A 32 -6.39 -13.35 13.44
N SER A 33 -5.80 -13.23 14.64
CA SER A 33 -6.10 -14.11 15.77
C SER A 33 -7.55 -14.07 16.27
N VAL A 34 -8.26 -12.96 16.02
CA VAL A 34 -9.63 -12.74 16.53
C VAL A 34 -10.70 -13.05 15.48
N PHE A 35 -10.48 -12.64 14.23
CA PHE A 35 -11.49 -12.69 13.17
C PHE A 35 -11.06 -13.51 11.95
N GLY A 36 -9.85 -14.10 11.98
CA GLY A 36 -9.31 -14.88 10.87
C GLY A 36 -10.19 -16.04 10.44
N THR A 37 -10.81 -16.73 11.40
CA THR A 37 -11.79 -17.79 11.12
C THR A 37 -12.97 -17.29 10.28
N ILE A 38 -13.45 -16.06 10.53
CA ILE A 38 -14.59 -15.48 9.80
C ILE A 38 -14.20 -15.27 8.34
N PHE A 39 -13.09 -14.58 8.09
CA PHE A 39 -12.64 -14.29 6.73
C PHE A 39 -12.21 -15.54 5.96
N SER A 40 -11.60 -16.52 6.64
CA SER A 40 -11.16 -17.78 6.02
C SER A 40 -12.34 -18.63 5.53
N GLN A 41 -13.50 -18.53 6.19
CA GLN A 41 -14.71 -19.32 5.89
C GLN A 41 -15.62 -18.68 4.85
N LEU A 42 -15.34 -17.45 4.43
CA LEU A 42 -16.10 -16.77 3.38
C LEU A 42 -16.04 -17.56 2.06
N SER A 43 -17.13 -17.52 1.31
CA SER A 43 -17.17 -17.96 -0.09
C SER A 43 -16.24 -17.12 -0.96
N ASN A 44 -15.93 -17.60 -2.17
CA ASN A 44 -15.08 -16.85 -3.10
C ASN A 44 -15.73 -15.50 -3.50
N GLU A 45 -17.06 -15.49 -3.63
CA GLU A 45 -17.84 -14.29 -3.92
C GLU A 45 -17.74 -13.27 -2.78
N GLU A 46 -17.89 -13.70 -1.53
CA GLU A 46 -17.73 -12.84 -0.36
C GLU A 46 -16.30 -12.34 -0.19
N LYS A 47 -15.29 -13.18 -0.48
CA LYS A 47 -13.88 -12.76 -0.48
C LYS A 47 -13.62 -11.67 -1.53
N ALA A 48 -14.20 -11.80 -2.72
CA ALA A 48 -14.12 -10.77 -3.75
C ALA A 48 -14.76 -9.45 -3.29
N GLU A 49 -15.89 -9.50 -2.59
CA GLU A 49 -16.50 -8.30 -2.00
C GLU A 49 -15.58 -7.66 -0.93
N VAL A 50 -14.92 -8.46 -0.08
CA VAL A 50 -13.94 -7.97 0.90
C VAL A 50 -12.72 -7.35 0.22
N GLU A 51 -12.21 -7.96 -0.85
CA GLU A 51 -11.13 -7.40 -1.66
C GLU A 51 -11.52 -6.05 -2.30
N GLU A 52 -12.77 -5.90 -2.73
CA GLU A 52 -13.28 -4.62 -3.23
C GLU A 52 -13.31 -3.53 -2.13
N ILE A 53 -13.65 -3.90 -0.90
CA ILE A 53 -13.60 -3.00 0.26
C ILE A 53 -12.15 -2.59 0.55
N ILE A 54 -11.20 -3.54 0.53
CA ILE A 54 -9.77 -3.27 0.70
C ILE A 54 -9.27 -2.36 -0.43
N SER A 55 -9.67 -2.62 -1.67
CA SER A 55 -9.31 -1.79 -2.82
C SER A 55 -9.86 -0.37 -2.70
N SER A 56 -11.10 -0.23 -2.24
CA SER A 56 -11.70 1.09 -1.97
C SER A 56 -10.94 1.84 -0.88
N TYR A 57 -10.60 1.15 0.20
CA TYR A 57 -9.79 1.69 1.30
C TYR A 57 -8.39 2.12 0.83
N LEU A 58 -7.74 1.32 0.00
CA LEU A 58 -6.45 1.62 -0.63
C LEU A 58 -6.51 2.95 -1.40
N MET A 59 -7.57 3.15 -2.19
CA MET A 59 -7.77 4.39 -2.97
C MET A 59 -8.07 5.59 -2.07
N GLU A 60 -8.89 5.42 -1.03
CA GLU A 60 -9.12 6.47 -0.01
C GLU A 60 -7.79 6.90 0.64
N LYS A 61 -6.89 5.94 0.91
CA LYS A 61 -5.56 6.22 1.47
C LYS A 61 -4.68 6.98 0.50
N ILE A 62 -4.67 6.63 -0.79
CA ILE A 62 -3.95 7.35 -1.83
C ILE A 62 -4.39 8.82 -1.89
N GLU A 63 -5.68 9.12 -1.78
CA GLU A 63 -6.15 10.50 -1.72
C GLU A 63 -5.67 11.23 -0.45
N SER A 64 -5.71 10.54 0.69
CA SER A 64 -5.36 11.15 1.98
C SER A 64 -3.90 11.60 2.08
N ILE A 65 -2.98 10.92 1.40
CA ILE A 65 -1.54 11.21 1.43
C ILE A 65 -1.14 12.39 0.53
N LYS A 66 -2.02 12.83 -0.40
CA LYS A 66 -1.76 13.95 -1.34
C LYS A 66 -1.56 15.32 -0.67
N LYS A 67 -1.62 15.39 0.67
CA LYS A 67 -1.32 16.58 1.47
C LYS A 67 0.17 16.95 1.43
N THR A 68 1.06 15.99 1.17
CA THR A 68 2.51 16.22 1.09
C THR A 68 3.01 16.15 -0.35
N LYS A 69 4.17 16.72 -0.64
CA LYS A 69 4.79 16.60 -1.97
C LYS A 69 5.16 15.16 -2.31
N GLY A 70 5.67 14.40 -1.34
CA GLY A 70 5.95 12.97 -1.51
C GLY A 70 4.68 12.19 -1.84
N GLY A 71 3.59 12.42 -1.12
CA GLY A 71 2.31 11.77 -1.40
C GLY A 71 1.67 12.18 -2.72
N GLN A 72 1.83 13.43 -3.16
CA GLN A 72 1.40 13.87 -4.51
C GLN A 72 2.15 13.13 -5.62
N LEU A 73 3.47 12.94 -5.45
CA LEU A 73 4.29 12.20 -6.40
C LEU A 73 3.96 10.70 -6.40
N PHE A 74 3.80 10.10 -5.22
CA PHE A 74 3.40 8.71 -5.11
C PHE A 74 2.03 8.46 -5.75
N ALA A 75 1.04 9.31 -5.48
CA ALA A 75 -0.28 9.19 -6.09
C ALA A 75 -0.21 9.35 -7.62
N ARG A 76 0.64 10.24 -8.14
CA ARG A 76 0.89 10.33 -9.57
C ARG A 76 1.46 9.02 -10.13
N PHE A 77 2.38 8.36 -9.42
CA PHE A 77 2.86 7.03 -9.80
C PHE A 77 1.70 6.02 -9.88
N VAL A 78 0.81 5.99 -8.88
CA VAL A 78 -0.38 5.10 -8.92
C VAL A 78 -1.24 5.37 -10.17
N ASP A 79 -1.48 6.63 -10.50
CA ASP A 79 -2.30 7.04 -11.63
C ASP A 79 -1.63 6.72 -12.99
N THR A 80 -0.31 6.93 -13.10
CA THR A 80 0.41 6.76 -14.37
C THR A 80 0.93 5.36 -14.60
N GLN A 81 1.17 4.60 -13.53
CA GLN A 81 1.74 3.25 -13.54
C GLN A 81 0.78 2.27 -12.87
N THR A 82 -0.53 2.40 -13.11
CA THR A 82 -1.58 1.64 -12.40
C THR A 82 -1.37 0.13 -12.47
N THR A 83 -1.00 -0.41 -13.64
CA THR A 83 -0.74 -1.85 -13.80
C THR A 83 0.44 -2.31 -12.94
N LEU A 84 1.53 -1.55 -12.95
CA LEU A 84 2.73 -1.85 -12.16
C LEU A 84 2.44 -1.73 -10.66
N PHE A 85 1.75 -0.67 -10.25
CA PHE A 85 1.31 -0.47 -8.85
C PHE A 85 0.47 -1.65 -8.38
N ARG A 86 -0.56 -2.06 -9.14
CA ARG A 86 -1.45 -3.17 -8.77
C ARG A 86 -0.71 -4.50 -8.73
N ALA A 87 0.12 -4.79 -9.73
CA ALA A 87 0.89 -6.02 -9.78
C ALA A 87 1.85 -6.12 -8.59
N PHE A 88 2.62 -5.06 -8.32
CA PHE A 88 3.54 -5.07 -7.19
C PHE A 88 2.82 -5.02 -5.84
N ARG A 89 1.67 -4.35 -5.75
CA ARG A 89 0.81 -4.38 -4.56
C ARG A 89 0.29 -5.78 -4.27
N LYS A 90 0.01 -6.60 -5.28
CA LYS A 90 -0.32 -8.03 -5.11
C LYS A 90 0.92 -8.82 -4.66
N ALA A 91 2.06 -8.58 -5.30
CA ALA A 91 3.31 -9.27 -4.99
C ALA A 91 3.84 -9.01 -3.57
N ASN A 92 3.45 -7.89 -2.96
CA ASN A 92 3.79 -7.56 -1.57
C ASN A 92 2.94 -8.30 -0.53
N ASP A 93 1.97 -9.12 -0.94
CA ASP A 93 1.36 -10.09 -0.02
C ASP A 93 2.42 -11.12 0.38
N THR A 94 2.45 -11.50 1.66
CA THR A 94 3.34 -12.55 2.16
C THR A 94 2.93 -13.94 1.64
N HIS A 95 1.68 -14.09 1.20
CA HIS A 95 1.14 -15.31 0.61
C HIS A 95 1.21 -15.32 -0.92
N TYR A 96 1.86 -14.32 -1.50
CA TYR A 96 2.09 -14.28 -2.92
C TYR A 96 3.02 -15.42 -3.36
N GLN A 97 2.58 -16.23 -4.33
CA GLN A 97 3.29 -17.44 -4.77
C GLN A 97 3.99 -17.30 -6.12
N GLU A 98 3.83 -16.17 -6.82
CA GLU A 98 4.43 -15.99 -8.15
C GLU A 98 5.87 -15.48 -8.04
N ASN A 99 6.69 -15.82 -9.03
CA ASN A 99 8.14 -15.57 -9.02
C ASN A 99 8.54 -14.21 -9.61
N ASP A 100 7.60 -13.28 -9.77
CA ASP A 100 7.83 -11.96 -10.39
C ASP A 100 8.06 -10.83 -9.38
N PHE A 101 8.06 -11.12 -8.07
CA PHE A 101 8.29 -10.13 -7.02
C PHE A 101 9.53 -9.26 -7.28
N GLN A 102 10.69 -9.88 -7.57
CA GLN A 102 11.93 -9.14 -7.82
C GLN A 102 11.85 -8.28 -9.10
N THR A 103 11.28 -8.83 -10.17
CA THR A 103 11.14 -8.11 -11.44
C THR A 103 10.21 -6.90 -11.32
N LEU A 104 9.06 -7.08 -10.68
CA LEU A 104 8.12 -6.00 -10.38
C LEU A 104 8.73 -4.98 -9.41
N GLY A 105 9.43 -5.47 -8.38
CA GLY A 105 10.14 -4.68 -7.40
C GLY A 105 11.13 -3.72 -8.05
N LYS A 106 12.01 -4.21 -8.93
CA LYS A 106 12.99 -3.38 -9.66
C LYS A 106 12.34 -2.30 -10.51
N ALA A 107 11.20 -2.61 -11.15
CA ALA A 107 10.45 -1.63 -11.90
C ALA A 107 9.86 -0.54 -10.98
N VAL A 108 9.35 -0.91 -9.81
CA VAL A 108 8.87 0.05 -8.80
C VAL A 108 10.02 0.86 -8.20
N GLU A 109 11.16 0.25 -7.85
CA GLU A 109 12.35 0.96 -7.36
C GLU A 109 12.81 2.03 -8.34
N THR A 110 12.81 1.71 -9.63
CA THR A 110 13.16 2.67 -10.69
C THR A 110 12.23 3.87 -10.69
N GLU A 111 10.93 3.67 -10.48
CA GLU A 111 9.97 4.78 -10.38
C GLU A 111 10.15 5.56 -9.07
N MET A 112 10.33 4.88 -7.93
CA MET A 112 10.54 5.55 -6.63
C MET A 112 11.81 6.40 -6.63
N PHE A 113 12.90 5.91 -7.23
CA PHE A 113 14.15 6.66 -7.36
C PHE A 113 13.97 7.95 -8.20
N LYS A 114 13.19 7.90 -9.29
CA LYS A 114 12.84 9.10 -10.06
C LYS A 114 12.07 10.11 -9.21
N LEU A 115 11.10 9.64 -8.42
CA LEU A 115 10.31 10.51 -7.55
C LEU A 115 11.15 11.11 -6.41
N GLU A 116 12.04 10.33 -5.82
CA GLU A 116 13.02 10.79 -4.83
C GLU A 116 13.94 11.87 -5.40
N GLY A 117 14.44 11.69 -6.64
CA GLY A 117 15.23 12.70 -7.34
C GLY A 117 14.48 14.03 -7.48
N ILE A 118 13.19 13.98 -7.85
CA ILE A 118 12.33 15.18 -7.93
C ILE A 118 12.17 15.86 -6.56
N LEU A 119 12.05 15.08 -5.48
CA LEU A 119 11.97 15.62 -4.12
C LEU A 119 13.30 16.28 -3.73
N THR A 120 14.40 15.60 -3.99
CA THR A 120 15.76 16.06 -3.67
C THR A 120 16.10 17.36 -4.39
N GLU A 121 15.88 17.45 -5.70
CA GLU A 121 16.12 18.67 -6.47
C GLU A 121 15.30 19.87 -5.99
N LYS A 122 14.06 19.63 -5.56
CA LYS A 122 13.21 20.69 -5.01
C LYS A 122 13.67 21.16 -3.63
N MET A 123 14.17 20.25 -2.79
CA MET A 123 14.60 20.53 -1.43
C MET A 123 16.03 21.08 -1.34
N LEU A 124 16.91 20.76 -2.31
CA LEU A 124 18.22 21.39 -2.44
C LEU A 124 18.13 22.93 -2.56
N LYS A 125 16.99 23.44 -3.05
CA LYS A 125 16.69 24.87 -3.11
C LYS A 125 16.18 25.47 -1.79
N GLN A 126 15.96 24.66 -0.75
CA GLN A 126 15.35 25.05 0.53
C GLN A 126 16.25 24.79 1.76
N GLU A 127 17.53 24.46 1.54
CA GLU A 127 18.67 24.40 2.48
C GLU A 127 18.59 23.49 3.74
N LYS A 128 17.42 23.03 4.23
CA LYS A 128 17.36 22.11 5.40
C LYS A 128 16.20 21.12 5.35
N GLY A 129 16.44 19.89 5.83
CA GLY A 129 15.40 18.89 6.11
C GLY A 129 15.17 17.82 5.05
N LEU A 130 16.11 17.64 4.10
CA LEU A 130 16.02 16.65 3.03
C LEU A 130 15.78 15.24 3.57
N ASP A 131 16.59 14.78 4.53
CA ASP A 131 16.48 13.42 5.09
C ASP A 131 15.06 13.13 5.61
N LYS A 132 14.46 14.08 6.33
CA LYS A 132 13.09 13.93 6.84
C LYS A 132 12.04 13.85 5.72
N VAL A 133 12.27 14.53 4.60
CA VAL A 133 11.37 14.49 3.44
C VAL A 133 11.50 13.15 2.73
N ILE A 134 12.72 12.63 2.59
CA ILE A 134 12.97 11.32 1.99
C ILE A 134 12.43 10.20 2.89
N ASP A 135 12.68 10.25 4.20
CA ASP A 135 12.12 9.31 5.18
C ASP A 135 10.58 9.32 5.13
N ALA A 136 9.96 10.50 5.11
CA ALA A 136 8.51 10.63 5.01
C ALA A 136 7.97 10.06 3.69
N PHE A 137 8.72 10.19 2.58
CA PHE A 137 8.35 9.59 1.30
C PHE A 137 8.42 8.07 1.37
N TYR A 138 9.49 7.48 1.88
CA TYR A 138 9.60 6.03 2.01
C TYR A 138 8.63 5.43 3.01
N ASN A 139 8.25 6.16 4.08
CA ASN A 139 7.15 5.75 4.95
C ASN A 139 5.83 5.59 4.17
N ILE A 140 5.59 6.41 3.14
CA ILE A 140 4.46 6.21 2.23
C ILE A 140 4.71 4.95 1.40
N VAL A 141 5.87 4.77 0.80
CA VAL A 141 6.19 3.57 -0.01
C VAL A 141 5.94 2.29 0.79
N TYR A 142 6.47 2.19 2.01
CA TYR A 142 6.31 1.02 2.89
C TYR A 142 4.87 0.79 3.37
N LEU A 143 4.06 1.85 3.48
CA LEU A 143 2.63 1.71 3.80
C LEU A 143 1.89 0.89 2.73
N PHE A 144 2.24 1.06 1.46
CA PHE A 144 1.64 0.34 0.34
C PHE A 144 2.41 -0.94 -0.04
N PHE A 145 3.73 -0.94 0.15
CA PHE A 145 4.64 -2.01 -0.22
C PHE A 145 5.49 -2.43 0.99
N PRO A 146 4.92 -3.18 1.95
CA PRO A 146 5.60 -3.54 3.19
C PRO A 146 6.86 -4.40 2.99
N ARG A 147 6.97 -5.09 1.85
CA ARG A 147 8.11 -5.94 1.50
C ARG A 147 9.12 -5.22 0.60
N TYR A 148 8.99 -3.89 0.42
CA TYR A 148 9.85 -3.13 -0.50
C TYR A 148 11.35 -3.24 -0.20
N ASN A 149 11.73 -3.47 1.06
CA ASN A 149 13.11 -3.69 1.47
C ASN A 149 13.64 -5.11 1.19
N GLU A 150 12.81 -6.01 0.68
CA GLU A 150 13.18 -7.38 0.28
C GLU A 150 13.58 -7.47 -1.21
N ILE A 151 13.63 -6.34 -1.91
CA ILE A 151 14.07 -6.28 -3.31
C ILE A 151 15.60 -6.37 -3.35
N ASP A 152 16.13 -7.30 -4.16
CA ASP A 152 17.57 -7.65 -4.22
C ASP A 152 18.38 -6.71 -5.13
#